data_AF-A0A2A9NXI1-F1
#
_entry.id   AF-A0A2A9NXI1-F1
#
_cell.length_a   1.000
_cell.length_b   1.000
_cell.length_c   1.000
_cell.angle_alpha   90.00
_cell.angle_beta   90.00
_cell.angle_gamma   90.00
#
_symmetry.space_group_name_H-M   'P 1'
#
loop_
_entity.id
_entity.type
_entity.pdbx_description
1 polymer ?
#
loop_
_entity_poly.entity_id
_entity_poly.type
_entity_poly.pdbx_seq_one_letter_code
_entity_poly.pdbx_strand_id
1 'polypeptide(L)'
;MSLVELRVELPAYSHSFNVNVQHDSTILIVKQEISQVCPGNPRIEGQRLIWRGRYLNDDECVSDLWKSQNEPRIIHLVVHPSGWTSAPPSLTSSRPSISTKHDNTSESILASPRMPLRAPSFRYQPPTQTIQTVFDRLNGPPPVESSPMDYIQWKHDSAICALLYGYQLPWCGAGSLQICRAWAQSHIQSHGYEWPAVLDEDFPPATEGGVRYEQTLIDGFPFLSLADFNGTPTPFQSHAIKTLSCTFSILSLDLSATRPVPPASSSVPGNNAPDVNVLLQQLGLPPLRLQDQMARGNNQNRVMPEIRDLPLRPLLAPLLFLIFRTCLLLYFVAPARKPVFGMLILAWMLYEIWQPIRNAFDRNQQRADADDQRRQNNPPGNNANINDAVNGEPRQQQQPQQPHRAQERGAAGARQLNGRAMNGGSLLDALAGINLNAEQQVIRMTPGTTVEEPSLGRKITTFLTLLVTTTHPAVWNRRRVALRRREGQLRTEANMRDDNEGESERREEGDGEGRRRPEWVRRYIERVVAREWGEESD
;
A
#
# COMPACT_ATOMS: atom_id res chain seq x y z
N MET A 1 48.09 -1.44 -16.62
CA MET A 1 46.68 -1.09 -16.37
C MET A 1 46.37 -1.49 -14.93
N SER A 2 46.13 -0.52 -14.05
CA SER A 2 45.82 -0.80 -12.65
C SER A 2 44.38 -1.27 -12.55
N LEU A 3 44.18 -2.49 -12.02
CA LEU A 3 42.87 -2.99 -11.67
C LEU A 3 42.41 -2.33 -10.36
N VAL A 4 41.13 -2.01 -10.32
CA VAL A 4 40.41 -1.41 -9.20
C VAL A 4 39.41 -2.43 -8.71
N GLU A 5 39.54 -2.82 -7.45
CA GLU A 5 38.56 -3.66 -6.76
C GLU A 5 37.37 -2.79 -6.30
N LEU A 6 36.17 -3.16 -6.75
CA LEU A 6 34.90 -2.56 -6.37
C LEU A 6 34.09 -3.55 -5.54
N ARG A 7 33.60 -3.15 -4.38
CA ARG A 7 32.70 -3.95 -3.56
C ARG A 7 31.26 -3.66 -3.96
N VAL A 8 30.56 -4.67 -4.45
CA VAL A 8 29.17 -4.59 -4.88
C VAL A 8 28.28 -5.18 -3.80
N GLU A 9 27.33 -4.39 -3.32
CA GLU A 9 26.36 -4.82 -2.31
C GLU A 9 24.96 -4.94 -2.92
N LEU A 10 24.24 -6.02 -2.60
CA LEU A 10 22.86 -6.26 -2.99
C LEU A 10 21.99 -6.19 -1.71
N PRO A 11 21.47 -5.01 -1.34
CA PRO A 11 20.76 -4.83 -0.08
C PRO A 11 19.54 -5.73 0.07
N ALA A 12 18.85 -6.03 -1.03
CA ALA A 12 17.67 -6.90 -1.02
C ALA A 12 17.97 -8.37 -0.65
N TYR A 13 19.22 -8.79 -0.83
CA TYR A 13 19.65 -10.19 -0.65
C TYR A 13 20.72 -10.34 0.44
N SER A 14 21.04 -9.26 1.17
CA SER A 14 22.13 -9.22 2.16
C SER A 14 23.43 -9.87 1.65
N HIS A 15 23.71 -9.67 0.36
CA HIS A 15 24.80 -10.31 -0.36
C HIS A 15 25.78 -9.26 -0.84
N SER A 16 27.08 -9.51 -0.72
CA SER A 16 28.12 -8.63 -1.28
C SER A 16 29.21 -9.46 -1.92
N PHE A 17 29.75 -8.98 -3.03
CA PHE A 17 30.87 -9.59 -3.73
C PHE A 17 31.77 -8.49 -4.32
N ASN A 18 33.00 -8.86 -4.69
CA ASN A 18 33.96 -7.93 -5.26
C ASN A 18 34.06 -8.14 -6.77
N VAL A 19 34.25 -7.05 -7.49
CA VAL A 19 34.43 -7.01 -8.95
C VAL A 19 35.72 -6.25 -9.25
N ASN A 20 36.56 -6.81 -10.11
CA ASN A 20 37.83 -6.18 -10.50
C ASN A 20 37.68 -5.58 -11.89
N VAL A 21 37.78 -4.26 -11.99
CA VAL A 21 37.65 -3.53 -13.26
C VAL A 21 38.86 -2.64 -13.51
N GLN A 22 39.07 -2.22 -14.76
CA GLN A 22 40.14 -1.25 -15.05
C GLN A 22 39.76 0.13 -14.51
N HIS A 23 40.75 0.90 -14.06
CA HIS A 23 40.52 2.25 -13.51
C HIS A 23 39.79 3.19 -14.48
N ASP A 24 40.07 3.06 -15.78
CA ASP A 24 39.49 3.93 -16.83
C ASP A 24 38.28 3.28 -17.50
N SER A 25 37.68 2.26 -16.87
CA SER A 25 36.49 1.59 -17.40
C SER A 25 35.23 2.41 -17.14
N THR A 26 34.26 2.30 -18.05
CA THR A 26 32.95 2.90 -17.88
C THR A 26 32.05 2.02 -17.00
N ILE A 27 31.01 2.61 -16.43
CA ILE A 27 30.01 1.91 -15.64
C ILE A 27 29.29 0.81 -16.43
N LEU A 28 29.15 0.96 -17.75
CA LEU A 28 28.66 -0.13 -18.60
C LEU A 28 29.52 -1.40 -18.49
N ILE A 29 30.85 -1.26 -18.49
CA ILE A 29 31.78 -2.38 -18.33
C ILE A 29 31.66 -2.96 -16.91
N VAL A 30 31.49 -2.11 -15.89
CA VAL A 30 31.23 -2.57 -14.51
C VAL A 30 29.94 -3.40 -14.44
N LYS A 31 28.85 -2.97 -15.08
CA LYS A 31 27.59 -3.74 -15.15
C LYS A 31 27.76 -5.07 -15.88
N GLN A 32 28.54 -5.08 -16.95
CA GLN A 32 28.87 -6.30 -17.68
C GLN A 32 29.65 -7.29 -16.80
N GLU A 33 30.61 -6.81 -16.02
CA GLU A 33 31.37 -7.67 -15.12
C GLU A 33 30.54 -8.16 -13.93
N ILE A 34 29.66 -7.31 -13.38
CA ILE A 34 28.64 -7.71 -12.41
C ILE A 34 27.74 -8.82 -12.97
N SER A 35 27.34 -8.75 -14.24
CA SER A 35 26.48 -9.77 -14.85
C SER A 35 27.15 -11.15 -14.93
N GLN A 36 28.48 -11.19 -14.98
CA GLN A 36 29.28 -12.42 -15.05
C GLN A 36 29.57 -13.00 -13.66
N VAL A 37 29.81 -12.14 -12.66
CA VAL A 37 30.22 -12.55 -11.32
C VAL A 37 29.03 -12.76 -10.38
N CYS A 38 27.96 -11.99 -10.54
CA CYS A 38 26.81 -12.04 -9.63
C CYS A 38 25.98 -13.32 -9.84
N PRO A 39 25.72 -14.11 -8.78
CA PRO A 39 24.76 -15.22 -8.85
C PRO A 39 23.40 -14.72 -9.36
N GLY A 40 22.77 -15.46 -10.28
CA GLY A 40 21.54 -15.05 -10.95
C GLY A 40 21.76 -14.39 -12.31
N ASN A 41 23.00 -14.00 -12.64
CA ASN A 41 23.41 -13.40 -13.91
C ASN A 41 22.46 -12.27 -14.35
N PRO A 42 22.38 -11.17 -13.58
CA PRO A 42 21.45 -10.08 -13.89
C PRO A 42 21.82 -9.41 -15.22
N ARG A 43 20.85 -9.27 -16.12
CA ARG A 43 21.02 -8.56 -17.41
C ARG A 43 21.38 -7.11 -17.18
N ILE A 44 22.26 -6.58 -18.04
CA ILE A 44 22.83 -5.23 -17.92
C ILE A 44 21.73 -4.16 -17.84
N GLU A 45 20.67 -4.28 -18.67
CA GLU A 45 19.53 -3.36 -18.70
C GLU A 45 18.68 -3.39 -17.42
N GLY A 46 18.71 -4.50 -16.69
CA GLY A 46 18.01 -4.68 -15.43
C GLY A 46 18.80 -4.17 -14.22
N GLN A 47 20.07 -3.83 -14.39
CA GLN A 47 20.96 -3.39 -13.31
C GLN A 47 20.93 -1.86 -13.13
N ARG A 48 20.71 -1.42 -11.90
CA ARG A 48 20.87 -0.03 -11.46
C ARG A 48 21.95 0.04 -10.39
N LEU A 49 23.02 0.77 -10.68
CA LEU A 49 24.10 1.00 -9.71
C LEU A 49 23.85 2.32 -8.99
N ILE A 50 23.97 2.29 -7.67
CA ILE A 50 23.78 3.46 -6.79
C ILE A 50 25.08 3.67 -6.03
N TRP A 51 25.60 4.88 -6.08
CA TRP A 51 26.76 5.30 -5.30
C TRP A 51 26.46 6.63 -4.62
N ARG A 52 26.74 6.73 -3.31
CA ARG A 52 26.44 7.92 -2.48
C ARG A 52 24.99 8.46 -2.62
N GLY A 53 24.04 7.60 -2.96
CA GLY A 53 22.63 7.96 -3.11
C GLY A 53 22.21 8.44 -4.50
N ARG A 54 23.15 8.53 -5.46
CA ARG A 54 22.84 8.83 -6.88
C ARG A 54 22.94 7.58 -7.75
N TYR A 55 22.15 7.54 -8.81
CA TYR A 55 22.29 6.54 -9.87
C TYR A 55 23.51 6.87 -10.72
N LEU A 56 24.26 5.83 -11.10
CA LEU A 56 25.39 5.96 -12.01
C LEU A 56 24.94 5.72 -13.44
N ASN A 57 25.30 6.62 -14.36
CA ASN A 57 25.04 6.47 -15.78
C ASN A 57 26.08 5.56 -16.44
N ASP A 58 25.73 4.94 -17.56
CA ASP A 58 26.55 3.93 -18.24
C ASP A 58 27.85 4.47 -18.85
N ASP A 59 27.88 5.77 -19.16
CA ASP A 59 28.99 6.52 -19.74
C ASP A 59 29.97 7.09 -18.69
N GLU A 60 29.60 7.09 -17.40
CA GLU A 60 30.50 7.54 -16.34
C GLU A 60 31.71 6.61 -16.20
N CYS A 61 32.89 7.19 -15.96
CA CYS A 61 34.14 6.45 -15.76
C CYS A 61 34.40 6.19 -14.27
N VAL A 62 34.93 5.00 -13.95
CA VAL A 62 35.34 4.61 -12.59
C VAL A 62 36.36 5.61 -12.00
N SER A 63 37.26 6.15 -12.84
CA SER A 63 38.24 7.18 -12.48
C SER A 63 37.61 8.45 -11.91
N ASP A 64 36.43 8.84 -12.41
CA ASP A 64 35.79 10.11 -12.08
C ASP A 64 35.00 10.01 -10.78
N LEU A 65 34.55 8.79 -10.46
CA LEU A 65 33.83 8.48 -9.23
C LEU A 65 34.77 8.50 -8.02
N TRP A 66 35.95 7.88 -8.11
CA TRP A 66 36.86 7.72 -6.98
C TRP A 66 38.18 8.46 -7.19
N LYS A 67 38.18 9.76 -6.84
CA LYS A 67 39.37 10.62 -6.94
C LYS A 67 40.51 10.21 -6.00
N SER A 68 40.18 9.61 -4.86
CA SER A 68 41.13 9.20 -3.83
C SER A 68 41.28 7.68 -3.79
N GLN A 69 42.52 7.17 -3.82
CA GLN A 69 42.79 5.73 -3.74
C GLN A 69 42.36 5.10 -2.40
N ASN A 70 42.24 5.91 -1.33
CA ASN A 70 41.87 5.46 0.00
C ASN A 70 40.36 5.45 0.24
N GLU A 71 39.55 5.91 -0.71
CA GLU A 71 38.10 5.94 -0.53
C GLU A 71 37.49 4.53 -0.67
N PRO A 72 36.59 4.09 0.22
CA PRO A 72 35.91 2.80 0.08
C PRO A 72 35.08 2.78 -1.20
N ARG A 73 35.41 1.84 -2.10
CA ARG A 73 34.76 1.69 -3.41
C ARG A 73 33.56 0.77 -3.34
N ILE A 74 32.56 1.17 -2.57
CA ILE A 74 31.33 0.41 -2.36
C ILE A 74 30.23 0.95 -3.27
N ILE A 75 29.60 0.08 -4.06
CA ILE A 75 28.44 0.40 -4.90
C ILE A 75 27.27 -0.51 -4.56
N HIS A 76 26.06 0.05 -4.52
CA HIS A 76 24.85 -0.73 -4.28
C HIS A 76 24.21 -1.11 -5.62
N LEU A 77 24.01 -2.41 -5.83
CA LEU A 77 23.32 -2.96 -6.98
C LEU A 77 21.85 -3.19 -6.65
N VAL A 78 20.97 -2.62 -7.47
CA VAL A 78 19.54 -2.93 -7.51
C VAL A 78 19.24 -3.58 -8.85
N VAL A 79 18.68 -4.79 -8.82
CA VAL A 79 18.29 -5.53 -10.02
C VAL A 79 16.78 -5.56 -10.13
N HIS A 80 16.25 -5.16 -11.29
CA HIS A 80 14.82 -5.29 -11.58
C HIS A 80 14.42 -6.79 -11.65
N PRO A 81 13.23 -7.22 -11.16
CA PRO A 81 12.84 -8.63 -11.18
C PRO A 81 12.91 -9.30 -12.57
N SER A 82 12.55 -8.57 -13.63
CA SER A 82 12.67 -9.08 -15.02
C SER A 82 14.09 -9.08 -15.58
N GLY A 83 15.03 -8.46 -14.87
CA GLY A 83 16.45 -8.41 -15.21
C GLY A 83 17.20 -9.67 -14.83
N TRP A 84 16.62 -10.59 -14.06
CA TRP A 84 17.27 -11.84 -13.71
C TRP A 84 17.19 -12.83 -14.86
N THR A 85 18.33 -13.36 -15.32
CA THR A 85 18.34 -14.46 -16.31
C THR A 85 18.18 -15.83 -15.66
N SER A 86 18.57 -15.94 -14.38
CA SER A 86 18.42 -17.13 -13.55
C SER A 86 17.98 -16.74 -12.14
N ALA A 87 17.70 -17.73 -11.28
CA ALA A 87 17.19 -17.44 -9.94
C ALA A 87 18.14 -16.51 -9.15
N PRO A 88 17.62 -15.48 -8.47
CA PRO A 88 18.45 -14.54 -7.73
C PRO A 88 19.18 -15.23 -6.57
N PRO A 89 20.23 -14.61 -5.99
CA PRO A 89 20.98 -15.19 -4.87
C PRO A 89 20.03 -15.59 -3.75
N SER A 90 19.98 -16.89 -3.44
CA SER A 90 19.23 -17.37 -2.28
C SER A 90 19.80 -16.74 -1.03
N LEU A 91 18.95 -16.08 -0.23
CA LEU A 91 19.30 -15.63 1.11
C LEU A 91 19.84 -16.84 1.88
N THR A 92 21.16 -16.94 2.04
CA THR A 92 21.77 -17.87 2.97
C THR A 92 21.38 -17.39 4.35
N SER A 93 20.21 -17.83 4.81
CA SER A 93 19.80 -17.71 6.19
C SER A 93 20.80 -18.55 6.99
N SER A 94 21.90 -17.94 7.39
CA SER A 94 22.92 -18.49 8.26
C SER A 94 22.30 -18.72 9.63
N ARG A 95 21.44 -19.72 9.74
CA ARG A 95 21.09 -20.31 11.02
C ARG A 95 22.25 -21.24 11.34
N PRO A 96 23.04 -20.99 12.39
CA PRO A 96 24.13 -21.88 12.76
C PRO A 96 23.52 -23.24 13.12
N SER A 97 23.60 -24.18 12.19
CA SER A 97 23.32 -25.58 12.46
C SER A 97 24.43 -26.07 13.37
N ILE A 98 24.13 -26.15 14.67
CA ILE A 98 24.94 -26.86 15.66
C ILE A 98 24.98 -28.32 15.20
N SER A 99 26.05 -28.67 14.48
CA SER A 99 26.37 -30.05 14.14
C SER A 99 26.92 -30.73 15.40
N THR A 100 26.03 -31.28 16.23
CA THR A 100 26.42 -32.31 17.19
C THR A 100 26.90 -33.53 16.40
N LYS A 101 28.22 -33.69 16.31
CA LYS A 101 28.88 -34.96 16.00
C LYS A 101 28.39 -35.99 17.01
N HIS A 102 27.63 -36.97 16.55
CA HIS A 102 27.50 -38.23 17.28
C HIS A 102 28.08 -39.32 16.38
N ASP A 103 29.29 -39.73 16.72
CA ASP A 103 29.79 -41.06 16.41
C ASP A 103 28.85 -42.08 17.05
N ASN A 104 28.45 -43.09 16.28
CA ASN A 104 28.53 -44.48 16.73
C ASN A 104 28.23 -45.45 15.59
N THR A 105 29.29 -46.15 15.21
CA THR A 105 29.35 -47.46 14.60
C THR A 105 28.58 -48.48 15.43
N SER A 106 27.70 -49.28 14.81
CA SER A 106 27.57 -50.73 15.04
C SER A 106 26.55 -51.35 14.09
N GLU A 107 26.96 -52.50 13.55
CA GLU A 107 26.23 -53.46 12.72
C GLU A 107 24.91 -53.92 13.35
N SER A 108 23.89 -54.20 12.53
CA SER A 108 23.20 -55.48 12.61
C SER A 108 22.30 -55.72 11.39
N ILE A 109 22.40 -56.97 10.94
CA ILE A 109 21.68 -57.66 9.87
C ILE A 109 20.23 -57.90 10.33
N LEU A 110 19.23 -57.67 9.46
CA LEU A 110 18.14 -58.63 9.19
C LEU A 110 17.13 -58.10 8.15
N ALA A 111 16.65 -59.04 7.35
CA ALA A 111 15.89 -58.90 6.14
C ALA A 111 14.39 -58.61 6.36
N SER A 112 13.77 -57.85 5.44
CA SER A 112 12.38 -58.04 5.01
C SER A 112 11.98 -57.12 3.82
N PRO A 113 10.89 -57.42 3.10
CA PRO A 113 10.94 -57.61 1.66
C PRO A 113 10.54 -56.41 0.79
N ARG A 114 11.02 -56.48 -0.45
CA ARG A 114 10.73 -55.62 -1.60
C ARG A 114 9.23 -55.56 -1.92
N MET A 115 8.73 -54.34 -2.13
CA MET A 115 7.55 -54.05 -2.95
C MET A 115 7.98 -53.22 -4.16
N PRO A 116 7.41 -53.46 -5.36
CA PRO A 116 7.89 -52.83 -6.60
C PRO A 116 7.36 -51.40 -6.77
N LEU A 117 8.26 -50.43 -6.90
CA LEU A 117 7.93 -49.07 -7.33
C LEU A 117 7.64 -49.04 -8.84
N ARG A 118 6.44 -48.58 -9.19
CA ARG A 118 6.01 -48.26 -10.55
C ARG A 118 6.28 -46.77 -10.81
N ALA A 119 7.13 -46.47 -11.78
CA ALA A 119 7.46 -45.11 -12.20
C ALA A 119 6.27 -44.42 -12.91
N PRO A 120 6.00 -43.12 -12.67
CA PRO A 120 5.10 -42.35 -13.51
C PRO A 120 5.89 -41.55 -14.56
N SER A 121 5.54 -41.79 -15.82
CA SER A 121 5.90 -40.98 -16.98
C SER A 121 5.04 -39.72 -17.05
N PHE A 122 5.66 -38.54 -17.06
CA PHE A 122 5.01 -37.26 -17.33
C PHE A 122 4.76 -37.09 -18.84
N ARG A 123 3.48 -37.00 -19.23
CA ARG A 123 3.05 -36.45 -20.53
C ARG A 123 2.81 -34.95 -20.35
N TYR A 124 3.50 -34.15 -21.14
CA TYR A 124 3.23 -32.73 -21.34
C TYR A 124 1.82 -32.54 -21.91
N GLN A 125 1.02 -31.68 -21.27
CA GLN A 125 -0.19 -31.10 -21.86
C GLN A 125 -0.26 -29.63 -21.42
N PRO A 126 -0.48 -28.68 -22.36
CA PRO A 126 -0.29 -27.25 -22.10
C PRO A 126 -1.48 -26.66 -21.31
N PRO A 127 -1.25 -25.73 -20.36
CA PRO A 127 -2.32 -25.10 -19.62
C PRO A 127 -2.93 -23.94 -20.43
N THR A 128 -4.16 -24.11 -20.87
CA THR A 128 -5.10 -22.99 -21.10
C THR A 128 -5.61 -22.52 -19.74
N GLN A 129 -5.17 -21.34 -19.28
CA GLN A 129 -5.74 -20.64 -18.13
C GLN A 129 -6.30 -19.29 -18.57
N THR A 130 -7.58 -19.07 -18.26
CA THR A 130 -8.42 -18.00 -18.79
C THR A 130 -8.88 -17.07 -17.66
N ILE A 131 -8.36 -15.84 -17.65
CA ILE A 131 -9.09 -14.57 -17.49
C ILE A 131 -10.30 -14.62 -16.51
N GLN A 132 -10.10 -14.60 -15.19
CA GLN A 132 -11.22 -14.59 -14.23
C GLN A 132 -11.35 -13.30 -13.38
N THR A 133 -10.31 -12.47 -13.26
CA THR A 133 -10.36 -11.31 -12.34
C THR A 133 -11.19 -10.12 -12.84
N VAL A 134 -11.37 -9.98 -14.16
CA VAL A 134 -12.25 -8.94 -14.76
C VAL A 134 -13.69 -9.44 -14.89
N PHE A 135 -13.88 -10.72 -15.24
CA PHE A 135 -15.20 -11.31 -15.44
C PHE A 135 -15.97 -11.60 -14.14
N ASP A 136 -15.28 -11.90 -13.04
CA ASP A 136 -15.95 -12.14 -11.75
C ASP A 136 -16.65 -10.87 -11.19
N ARG A 137 -16.23 -9.67 -11.62
CA ARG A 137 -16.94 -8.41 -11.28
C ARG A 137 -18.17 -8.17 -12.14
N LEU A 138 -18.25 -8.73 -13.36
CA LEU A 138 -19.38 -8.56 -14.27
C LEU A 138 -20.62 -9.36 -13.85
N ASN A 139 -20.46 -10.36 -12.97
CA ASN A 139 -21.53 -11.29 -12.59
C ASN A 139 -22.10 -11.05 -11.16
N GLY A 140 -21.68 -9.98 -10.47
CA GLY A 140 -22.23 -9.62 -9.16
C GLY A 140 -23.53 -8.80 -9.26
N PRO A 141 -24.47 -8.92 -8.29
CA PRO A 141 -25.64 -8.05 -8.24
C PRO A 141 -25.20 -6.57 -8.08
N PRO A 142 -25.82 -5.62 -8.81
CA PRO A 142 -25.39 -4.23 -8.78
C PRO A 142 -25.58 -3.62 -7.37
N PRO A 143 -24.55 -2.97 -6.79
CA PRO A 143 -24.71 -2.21 -5.56
C PRO A 143 -25.65 -1.02 -5.78
N VAL A 144 -26.47 -0.73 -4.78
CA VAL A 144 -27.57 0.27 -4.85
C VAL A 144 -27.05 1.72 -4.89
N GLU A 145 -25.76 1.95 -4.63
CA GLU A 145 -25.13 3.26 -4.69
C GLU A 145 -23.90 3.20 -5.61
N SER A 146 -23.99 3.85 -6.77
CA SER A 146 -22.87 3.98 -7.70
C SER A 146 -21.83 4.94 -7.13
N SER A 147 -20.59 4.47 -7.00
CA SER A 147 -19.48 5.32 -6.59
C SER A 147 -19.18 6.31 -7.73
N PRO A 148 -18.83 7.59 -7.42
CA PRO A 148 -18.42 8.54 -8.45
C PRO A 148 -17.16 8.07 -9.21
N MET A 149 -16.42 7.09 -8.68
CA MET A 149 -15.25 6.50 -9.34
C MET A 149 -15.58 5.38 -10.34
N ASP A 150 -16.82 4.89 -10.38
CA ASP A 150 -17.19 3.72 -11.20
C ASP A 150 -16.97 3.97 -12.69
N TYR A 151 -17.24 5.20 -13.17
CA TYR A 151 -16.98 5.60 -14.55
C TYR A 151 -15.50 5.57 -14.92
N ILE A 152 -14.64 6.09 -14.04
CA ILE A 152 -13.19 6.15 -14.25
C ILE A 152 -12.60 4.73 -14.20
N GLN A 153 -13.05 3.91 -13.26
CA GLN A 153 -12.67 2.50 -13.18
C GLN A 153 -13.07 1.73 -14.44
N TRP A 154 -14.30 1.92 -14.94
CA TRP A 154 -14.72 1.29 -16.18
C TRP A 154 -13.89 1.74 -17.40
N LYS A 155 -13.56 3.03 -17.53
CA LYS A 155 -12.65 3.52 -18.59
C LYS A 155 -11.26 2.88 -18.46
N HIS A 156 -10.76 2.72 -17.24
CA HIS A 156 -9.50 2.04 -16.96
C HIS A 156 -9.52 0.59 -17.42
N ASP A 157 -10.52 -0.17 -16.97
CA ASP A 157 -10.68 -1.59 -17.31
C ASP A 157 -10.90 -1.78 -18.82
N SER A 158 -11.67 -0.89 -19.45
CA SER A 158 -11.89 -0.86 -20.91
C SER A 158 -10.59 -0.65 -21.67
N ALA A 159 -9.69 0.20 -21.18
CA ALA A 159 -8.39 0.43 -21.78
C ALA A 159 -7.45 -0.77 -21.61
N ILE A 160 -7.49 -1.47 -20.46
CA ILE A 160 -6.75 -2.74 -20.28
C ILE A 160 -7.26 -3.79 -21.27
N CYS A 161 -8.58 -3.95 -21.39
CA CYS A 161 -9.17 -4.89 -22.34
C CYS A 161 -8.86 -4.53 -23.80
N ALA A 162 -8.83 -3.23 -24.14
CA ALA A 162 -8.44 -2.76 -25.45
C ALA A 162 -7.00 -3.20 -25.82
N LEU A 163 -6.07 -3.15 -24.86
CA LEU A 163 -4.68 -3.58 -25.08
C LEU A 163 -4.52 -5.10 -25.14
N LEU A 164 -5.24 -5.84 -24.29
CA LEU A 164 -5.12 -7.31 -24.22
C LEU A 164 -5.87 -8.04 -25.32
N TYR A 165 -7.06 -7.55 -25.71
CA TYR A 165 -7.99 -8.29 -26.56
C TYR A 165 -8.40 -7.54 -27.83
N GLY A 166 -8.03 -6.27 -27.98
CA GLY A 166 -8.39 -5.48 -29.15
C GLY A 166 -9.85 -5.02 -29.19
N TYR A 167 -10.58 -5.09 -28.06
CA TYR A 167 -11.97 -4.60 -27.97
C TYR A 167 -12.24 -3.90 -26.64
N GLN A 168 -13.29 -3.08 -26.60
CA GLN A 168 -13.73 -2.35 -25.40
C GLN A 168 -14.78 -3.13 -24.61
N LEU A 169 -14.75 -2.98 -23.29
CA LEU A 169 -15.80 -3.52 -22.41
C LEU A 169 -17.10 -2.72 -22.62
N PRO A 170 -18.26 -3.39 -22.78
CA PRO A 170 -19.54 -2.70 -22.72
C PRO A 170 -19.75 -2.10 -21.32
N TRP A 171 -20.46 -0.98 -21.24
CA TRP A 171 -20.86 -0.42 -19.95
C TRP A 171 -21.88 -1.33 -19.26
N CYS A 172 -21.56 -1.78 -18.04
CA CYS A 172 -22.42 -2.67 -17.25
C CYS A 172 -22.98 -2.00 -15.98
N GLY A 173 -22.78 -0.70 -15.79
CA GLY A 173 -23.21 0.02 -14.59
C GLY A 173 -24.72 0.25 -14.52
N ALA A 174 -25.26 0.27 -13.30
CA ALA A 174 -26.66 0.61 -13.03
C ALA A 174 -26.88 2.12 -13.19
N GLY A 175 -26.96 2.60 -14.42
CA GLY A 175 -27.17 4.02 -14.71
C GLY A 175 -26.79 4.39 -16.14
N SER A 176 -27.32 5.52 -16.60
CA SER A 176 -26.87 6.06 -17.89
C SER A 176 -25.40 6.49 -17.78
N LEU A 177 -24.61 6.12 -18.78
CA LEU A 177 -23.18 6.44 -18.85
C LEU A 177 -22.91 7.94 -18.63
N GLN A 178 -23.79 8.80 -19.15
CA GLN A 178 -23.67 10.25 -19.04
C GLN A 178 -23.84 10.77 -17.61
N ILE A 179 -24.74 10.18 -16.81
CA ILE A 179 -24.92 10.57 -15.42
C ILE A 179 -23.67 10.19 -14.60
N CYS A 180 -23.19 8.96 -14.75
CA CYS A 180 -21.99 8.50 -14.05
C CYS A 180 -20.75 9.32 -14.45
N ARG A 181 -20.64 9.69 -15.72
CA ARG A 181 -19.61 10.61 -16.22
C ARG A 181 -19.70 11.98 -15.55
N ALA A 182 -20.88 12.61 -15.54
CA ALA A 182 -21.07 13.93 -14.94
C ALA A 182 -20.74 13.94 -13.43
N TRP A 183 -21.07 12.85 -12.73
CA TRP A 183 -20.73 12.68 -11.32
C TRP A 183 -19.22 12.52 -11.09
N ALA A 184 -18.56 11.66 -11.88
CA ALA A 184 -17.11 11.50 -11.84
C ALA A 184 -16.40 12.84 -12.10
N GLN A 185 -16.86 13.59 -13.10
CA GLN A 185 -16.31 14.90 -13.46
C GLN A 185 -16.46 15.92 -12.33
N SER A 186 -17.66 16.07 -11.77
CA SER A 186 -17.91 16.96 -10.63
C SER A 186 -17.06 16.55 -9.42
N HIS A 187 -16.86 15.26 -9.19
CA HIS A 187 -16.07 14.75 -8.08
C HIS A 187 -14.59 15.10 -8.24
N ILE A 188 -13.99 14.88 -9.42
CA ILE A 188 -12.58 15.25 -9.70
C ILE A 188 -12.38 16.76 -9.57
N GLN A 189 -13.28 17.56 -10.15
CA GLN A 189 -13.20 19.02 -10.13
C GLN A 189 -13.33 19.60 -8.71
N SER A 190 -14.18 19.02 -7.86
CA SER A 190 -14.31 19.47 -6.47
C SER A 190 -13.04 19.25 -5.63
N HIS A 191 -12.14 18.36 -6.07
CA HIS A 191 -10.82 18.15 -5.48
C HIS A 191 -9.72 19.01 -6.12
N GLY A 192 -10.07 19.91 -7.04
CA GLY A 192 -9.14 20.84 -7.68
C GLY A 192 -8.33 20.25 -8.84
N TYR A 193 -8.72 19.07 -9.35
CA TYR A 193 -8.10 18.45 -10.52
C TYR A 193 -8.88 18.81 -11.78
N GLU A 194 -8.15 18.99 -12.88
CA GLU A 194 -8.76 19.19 -14.20
C GLU A 194 -9.27 17.85 -14.75
N TRP A 195 -10.41 17.89 -15.45
CA TRP A 195 -10.98 16.70 -16.09
C TRP A 195 -10.24 16.39 -17.40
N PRO A 196 -9.57 15.24 -17.55
CA PRO A 196 -8.82 14.94 -18.77
C PRO A 196 -9.75 14.71 -19.98
N ALA A 197 -9.53 15.46 -21.06
CA ALA A 197 -10.33 15.34 -22.29
C ALA A 197 -10.33 13.93 -22.90
N VAL A 198 -9.26 13.15 -22.69
CA VAL A 198 -9.18 11.75 -23.17
C VAL A 198 -10.27 10.84 -22.57
N LEU A 199 -10.81 11.18 -21.39
CA LEU A 199 -11.92 10.41 -20.81
C LEU A 199 -13.23 10.65 -21.56
N ASP A 200 -13.36 11.79 -22.24
CA ASP A 200 -14.54 12.17 -23.02
C ASP A 200 -14.46 11.72 -24.48
N GLU A 201 -13.25 11.48 -24.98
CA GLU A 201 -13.03 10.96 -26.32
C GLU A 201 -13.54 9.50 -26.42
N ASP A 202 -14.23 9.22 -27.53
CA ASP A 202 -14.53 7.84 -27.91
C ASP A 202 -13.25 7.15 -28.41
N PHE A 203 -13.11 5.87 -28.10
CA PHE A 203 -12.00 5.09 -28.63
C PHE A 203 -12.10 5.00 -30.16
N PRO A 204 -10.98 5.15 -30.89
CA PRO A 204 -10.99 5.01 -32.34
C PRO A 204 -11.34 3.58 -32.77
N PRO A 205 -11.73 3.34 -34.03
CA PRO A 205 -12.03 2.00 -34.51
C PRO A 205 -10.80 1.08 -34.38
N ALA A 206 -11.03 -0.16 -33.94
CA ALA A 206 -9.98 -1.18 -33.86
C ALA A 206 -9.39 -1.42 -35.25
N THR A 207 -8.06 -1.28 -35.37
CA THR A 207 -7.32 -1.51 -36.61
C THR A 207 -6.48 -2.77 -36.43
N GLU A 208 -6.41 -3.62 -37.46
CA GLU A 208 -5.57 -4.83 -37.43
C GLU A 208 -4.08 -4.46 -37.32
N GLY A 209 -3.31 -5.31 -36.62
CA GLY A 209 -1.89 -5.09 -36.33
C GLY A 209 -1.65 -4.45 -34.96
N GLY A 210 -0.50 -3.80 -34.81
CA GLY A 210 -0.07 -3.18 -33.55
C GLY A 210 0.95 -4.00 -32.76
N VAL A 211 1.21 -3.53 -31.55
CA VAL A 211 2.05 -4.25 -30.58
C VAL A 211 1.20 -5.24 -29.79
N ARG A 212 1.76 -6.42 -29.46
CA ARG A 212 1.06 -7.39 -28.62
C ARG A 212 1.36 -7.13 -27.14
N TYR A 213 0.31 -6.98 -26.34
CA TYR A 213 0.41 -6.92 -24.89
C TYR A 213 -0.04 -8.25 -24.29
N GLU A 214 0.71 -8.73 -23.32
CA GLU A 214 0.40 -9.95 -22.57
C GLU A 214 0.33 -9.63 -21.08
N GLN A 215 -0.56 -10.33 -20.38
CA GLN A 215 -0.59 -10.28 -18.93
C GLN A 215 0.45 -11.26 -18.39
N THR A 216 1.43 -10.75 -17.67
CA THR A 216 2.44 -11.54 -16.97
C THR A 216 2.28 -11.39 -15.46
N LEU A 217 2.68 -12.41 -14.69
CA LEU A 217 2.67 -12.34 -13.23
C LEU A 217 4.08 -12.04 -12.74
N ILE A 218 4.28 -10.88 -12.13
CA ILE A 218 5.53 -10.52 -11.44
C ILE A 218 5.20 -10.47 -9.95
N ASP A 219 5.86 -11.29 -9.14
CA ASP A 219 5.60 -11.41 -7.69
C ASP A 219 4.14 -11.73 -7.34
N GLY A 220 3.43 -12.46 -8.23
CA GLY A 220 2.03 -12.83 -8.05
C GLY A 220 1.03 -11.74 -8.40
N PHE A 221 1.49 -10.57 -8.86
CA PHE A 221 0.62 -9.49 -9.34
C PHE A 221 0.55 -9.48 -10.87
N PRO A 222 -0.64 -9.23 -11.45
CA PRO A 222 -0.78 -9.10 -12.89
C PRO A 222 -0.18 -7.79 -13.38
N PHE A 223 0.78 -7.88 -14.29
CA PHE A 223 1.37 -6.77 -15.02
C PHE A 223 1.09 -6.92 -16.51
N LEU A 224 1.00 -5.79 -17.20
CA LEU A 224 0.95 -5.77 -18.66
C LEU A 224 2.39 -5.71 -19.18
N SER A 225 2.81 -6.73 -19.92
CA SER A 225 4.12 -6.79 -20.57
C SER A 225 3.94 -6.68 -22.08
N LEU A 226 4.86 -5.97 -22.72
CA LEU A 226 4.96 -5.95 -24.17
C LEU A 226 5.58 -7.27 -24.63
N ALA A 227 4.89 -8.03 -25.48
CA ALA A 227 5.42 -9.25 -26.07
C ALA A 227 6.30 -8.95 -27.30
N ASP A 228 5.90 -7.96 -28.11
CA ASP A 228 6.59 -7.55 -29.33
C ASP A 228 7.11 -6.11 -29.25
N PHE A 229 8.43 -5.93 -29.16
CA PHE A 229 9.07 -4.61 -29.02
C PHE A 229 9.21 -3.82 -30.32
N ASN A 230 9.08 -4.48 -31.49
CA ASN A 230 9.38 -3.87 -32.79
C ASN A 230 8.14 -3.29 -33.50
N GLY A 231 6.94 -3.47 -32.94
CA GLY A 231 5.69 -2.96 -33.53
C GLY A 231 5.47 -1.48 -33.23
N THR A 232 4.74 -0.79 -34.12
CA THR A 232 4.18 0.53 -33.80
C THR A 232 2.77 0.34 -33.21
N PRO A 233 2.43 1.00 -32.09
CA PRO A 233 1.11 0.86 -31.49
C PRO A 233 0.04 1.44 -32.42
N THR A 234 -1.08 0.75 -32.57
CA THR A 234 -2.21 1.27 -33.36
C THR A 234 -2.78 2.54 -32.71
N PRO A 235 -3.55 3.38 -33.44
CA PRO A 235 -4.26 4.51 -32.83
C PRO A 235 -5.16 4.08 -31.67
N PHE A 236 -5.77 2.89 -31.76
CA PHE A 236 -6.57 2.27 -30.71
C PHE A 236 -5.75 1.95 -29.45
N GLN A 237 -4.59 1.32 -29.61
CA GLN A 237 -3.67 1.04 -28.51
C GLN A 237 -3.09 2.32 -27.91
N SER A 238 -2.73 3.28 -28.76
CA SER A 238 -2.19 4.58 -28.34
C SER A 238 -3.22 5.36 -27.48
N HIS A 239 -4.49 5.36 -27.89
CA HIS A 239 -5.58 5.91 -27.08
C HIS A 239 -5.70 5.15 -25.76
N ALA A 240 -5.72 3.82 -25.77
CA ALA A 240 -5.84 3.02 -24.55
C ALA A 240 -4.71 3.32 -23.54
N ILE A 241 -3.46 3.45 -24.00
CA ILE A 241 -2.31 3.81 -23.15
C ILE A 241 -2.47 5.22 -22.58
N LYS A 242 -2.96 6.19 -23.38
CA LYS A 242 -3.25 7.55 -22.93
C LYS A 242 -4.38 7.59 -21.88
N THR A 243 -5.40 6.74 -22.05
CA THR A 243 -6.48 6.57 -21.07
C THR A 243 -5.95 5.93 -19.79
N LEU A 244 -5.09 4.91 -19.88
CA LEU A 244 -4.46 4.28 -18.70
C LEU A 244 -3.57 5.25 -17.93
N SER A 245 -2.76 6.07 -18.59
CA SER A 245 -1.91 7.03 -17.91
C SER A 245 -2.73 8.05 -17.10
N CYS A 246 -3.84 8.53 -17.66
CA CYS A 246 -4.73 9.48 -16.98
C CYS A 246 -5.54 8.80 -15.85
N THR A 247 -6.18 7.66 -16.13
CA THR A 247 -7.00 6.95 -15.14
C THR A 247 -6.16 6.41 -14.00
N PHE A 248 -4.94 5.91 -14.26
CA PHE A 248 -4.03 5.45 -13.22
C PHE A 248 -3.64 6.57 -12.26
N SER A 249 -3.32 7.77 -12.78
CA SER A 249 -3.04 8.94 -11.95
C SER A 249 -4.24 9.28 -11.07
N ILE A 250 -5.47 9.31 -11.63
CA ILE A 250 -6.70 9.63 -10.89
C ILE A 250 -7.01 8.58 -9.82
N LEU A 251 -6.95 7.28 -10.17
CA LEU A 251 -7.27 6.18 -9.25
C LEU A 251 -6.21 6.02 -8.14
N SER A 252 -5.00 6.56 -8.35
CA SER A 252 -3.95 6.61 -7.33
C SER A 252 -4.12 7.77 -6.35
N LEU A 253 -5.00 8.74 -6.63
CA LEU A 253 -5.29 9.83 -5.70
C LEU A 253 -6.12 9.31 -4.53
N ASP A 254 -5.70 9.66 -3.31
CA ASP A 254 -6.50 9.43 -2.11
C ASP A 254 -7.63 10.48 -2.02
N LEU A 255 -8.64 10.31 -2.87
CA LEU A 255 -9.87 11.14 -2.89
C LEU A 255 -10.83 10.80 -1.74
N SER A 256 -10.45 9.86 -0.86
CA SER A 256 -11.24 9.50 0.33
C SER A 256 -11.10 10.51 1.47
N ALA A 257 -10.07 11.36 1.40
CA ALA A 257 -9.86 12.43 2.38
C ALA A 257 -10.90 13.52 2.19
N THR A 258 -12.08 13.33 2.79
CA THR A 258 -13.12 14.36 2.88
C THR A 258 -12.48 15.58 3.51
N ARG A 259 -12.15 16.60 2.71
CA ARG A 259 -11.66 17.87 3.21
C ARG A 259 -12.73 18.36 4.19
N PRO A 260 -12.42 18.57 5.49
CA PRO A 260 -13.39 19.14 6.40
C PRO A 260 -13.78 20.49 5.80
N VAL A 261 -14.99 20.56 5.27
CA VAL A 261 -15.58 21.79 4.76
C VAL A 261 -15.46 22.74 5.96
N PRO A 262 -14.67 23.83 5.86
CA PRO A 262 -14.62 24.80 6.95
C PRO A 262 -16.07 25.19 7.22
N PRO A 263 -16.54 25.14 8.49
CA PRO A 263 -17.89 25.57 8.79
C PRO A 263 -18.01 26.97 8.21
N ALA A 264 -18.88 27.12 7.21
CA ALA A 264 -19.11 28.40 6.58
C ALA A 264 -19.56 29.34 7.71
N SER A 265 -18.63 30.18 8.17
CA SER A 265 -18.89 31.25 9.11
C SER A 265 -19.63 32.32 8.33
N SER A 266 -20.87 32.03 8.00
CA SER A 266 -21.86 32.97 7.49
C SER A 266 -22.27 33.88 8.64
N SER A 267 -21.35 34.75 9.06
CA SER A 267 -21.73 36.02 9.65
C SER A 267 -21.94 37.03 8.52
N VAL A 268 -23.00 36.80 7.74
CA VAL A 268 -23.58 37.86 6.90
C VAL A 268 -24.50 38.66 7.83
N PRO A 269 -24.26 39.96 8.06
CA PRO A 269 -25.21 40.80 8.77
C PRO A 269 -26.50 40.85 7.95
N GLY A 270 -27.62 40.61 8.61
CA GLY A 270 -28.93 40.42 8.00
C GLY A 270 -29.25 41.42 6.90
N ASN A 271 -29.42 40.89 5.70
CA ASN A 271 -30.26 41.50 4.69
C ASN A 271 -31.18 40.39 4.19
N ASN A 272 -32.47 40.54 4.49
CA ASN A 272 -33.52 39.61 4.16
C ASN A 272 -33.47 39.31 2.66
N ALA A 273 -33.20 38.06 2.30
CA ALA A 273 -33.39 37.61 0.92
C ALA A 273 -34.87 37.83 0.56
N PRO A 274 -35.19 38.50 -0.56
CA PRO A 274 -36.56 38.62 -1.00
C PRO A 274 -37.10 37.22 -1.27
N ASP A 275 -38.20 36.92 -0.57
CA ASP A 275 -38.97 35.70 -0.66
C ASP A 275 -39.16 35.30 -2.13
N VAL A 276 -38.58 34.16 -2.52
CA VAL A 276 -38.55 33.66 -3.90
C VAL A 276 -39.98 33.47 -4.45
N ASN A 277 -40.96 33.28 -3.55
CA ASN A 277 -42.37 33.27 -3.92
C ASN A 277 -42.90 34.61 -4.44
N VAL A 278 -42.35 35.74 -3.97
CA VAL A 278 -42.74 37.08 -4.45
C VAL A 278 -42.22 37.30 -5.87
N LEU A 279 -41.03 36.82 -6.19
CA LEU A 279 -40.47 36.92 -7.55
C LEU A 279 -41.22 36.02 -8.55
N LEU A 280 -41.64 34.82 -8.14
CA LEU A 280 -42.47 33.92 -8.96
C LEU A 280 -43.90 34.46 -9.19
N GLN A 281 -44.49 35.12 -8.18
CA GLN A 281 -45.77 35.81 -8.35
C GLN A 281 -45.68 37.01 -9.29
N GLN A 282 -44.54 37.71 -9.31
CA GLN A 282 -44.30 38.84 -10.21
C GLN A 282 -44.09 38.39 -11.68
N LEU A 283 -43.70 37.12 -11.89
CA LEU A 283 -43.57 36.48 -13.21
C LEU A 283 -44.85 35.78 -13.68
N GLY A 284 -45.96 35.88 -12.93
CA GLY A 284 -47.25 35.29 -13.32
C GLY A 284 -47.29 33.75 -13.26
N LEU A 285 -46.32 33.13 -12.59
CA LEU A 285 -46.23 31.67 -12.47
C LEU A 285 -46.96 31.21 -11.19
N PRO A 286 -47.73 30.10 -11.25
CA PRO A 286 -48.48 29.60 -10.11
C PRO A 286 -47.53 29.15 -8.98
N PRO A 287 -47.85 29.47 -7.70
CA PRO A 287 -47.00 29.09 -6.58
C PRO A 287 -46.93 27.57 -6.45
N LEU A 288 -45.71 27.02 -6.41
CA LEU A 288 -45.47 25.60 -6.20
C LEU A 288 -45.90 25.21 -4.78
N ARG A 289 -47.07 24.57 -4.67
CA ARG A 289 -47.51 23.87 -3.45
C ARG A 289 -46.69 22.59 -3.31
N LEU A 290 -45.53 22.68 -2.66
CA LEU A 290 -44.88 21.51 -2.08
C LEU A 290 -45.70 21.12 -0.85
N GLN A 291 -46.56 20.13 -1.05
CA GLN A 291 -47.38 19.53 -0.02
C GLN A 291 -46.50 18.73 0.95
N ASP A 292 -46.61 19.09 2.22
CA ASP A 292 -46.02 18.42 3.38
C ASP A 292 -46.17 16.90 3.32
N GLN A 293 -45.04 16.21 3.18
CA GLN A 293 -44.90 14.80 3.51
C GLN A 293 -43.70 14.62 4.45
N MET A 294 -43.65 15.42 5.52
CA MET A 294 -42.78 15.20 6.67
C MET A 294 -43.53 14.44 7.77
N ALA A 295 -43.52 13.11 7.72
CA ALA A 295 -43.80 12.26 8.88
C ALA A 295 -43.34 10.81 8.68
N ARG A 296 -42.01 10.55 8.63
CA ARG A 296 -41.34 9.37 9.23
C ARG A 296 -39.88 9.26 8.78
N GLY A 297 -38.98 9.13 9.77
CA GLY A 297 -37.66 8.49 9.56
C GLY A 297 -36.47 9.44 9.46
N ASN A 298 -36.35 10.38 10.39
CA ASN A 298 -35.18 11.21 10.60
C ASN A 298 -33.94 10.36 10.98
N ASN A 299 -33.04 10.12 10.03
CA ASN A 299 -31.75 9.43 10.24
C ASN A 299 -30.59 10.15 9.53
N GLN A 300 -30.63 11.49 9.53
CA GLN A 300 -29.55 12.32 9.01
C GLN A 300 -28.83 13.02 10.17
N ASN A 301 -27.77 12.35 10.67
CA ASN A 301 -26.54 12.93 11.25
C ASN A 301 -25.82 11.90 12.13
N ARG A 302 -25.23 10.88 11.50
CA ARG A 302 -24.24 10.00 12.14
C ARG A 302 -23.12 9.66 11.16
N VAL A 303 -22.38 10.68 10.74
CA VAL A 303 -20.99 10.48 10.26
C VAL A 303 -20.06 10.58 11.48
N MET A 304 -20.26 9.66 12.41
CA MET A 304 -19.16 9.13 13.20
C MET A 304 -19.11 7.65 12.85
N PRO A 305 -17.93 7.10 12.49
CA PRO A 305 -17.81 5.67 12.29
C PRO A 305 -18.36 4.98 13.53
N GLU A 306 -19.16 3.95 13.28
CA GLU A 306 -19.89 3.15 14.24
C GLU A 306 -18.92 2.43 15.19
N ILE A 307 -18.35 3.16 16.16
CA ILE A 307 -17.64 2.59 17.33
C ILE A 307 -18.68 2.05 18.34
N ARG A 308 -19.98 2.10 18.01
CA ARG A 308 -21.08 1.88 18.96
C ARG A 308 -21.38 0.42 19.30
N ASP A 309 -20.79 -0.54 18.59
CA ASP A 309 -21.01 -1.97 18.87
C ASP A 309 -19.76 -2.68 19.42
N LEU A 310 -18.84 -1.94 20.06
CA LEU A 310 -18.04 -2.57 21.10
C LEU A 310 -19.00 -2.95 22.23
N PRO A 311 -19.17 -4.23 22.59
CA PRO A 311 -19.96 -4.62 23.75
C PRO A 311 -19.25 -4.09 24.99
N LEU A 312 -19.50 -2.83 25.35
CA LEU A 312 -18.91 -2.15 26.50
C LEU A 312 -19.47 -2.73 27.80
N ARG A 313 -20.66 -3.35 27.75
CA ARG A 313 -21.34 -3.98 28.90
C ARG A 313 -20.44 -4.92 29.72
N PRO A 314 -19.74 -5.91 29.12
CA PRO A 314 -18.82 -6.78 29.86
C PRO A 314 -17.55 -6.09 30.40
N LEU A 315 -17.15 -4.94 29.86
CA LEU A 315 -15.97 -4.19 30.33
C LEU A 315 -16.32 -3.19 31.43
N LEU A 316 -17.54 -2.65 31.44
CA LEU A 316 -17.95 -1.57 32.33
C LEU A 316 -18.12 -2.05 33.78
N ALA A 317 -18.63 -3.27 34.00
CA ALA A 317 -18.78 -3.85 35.34
C ALA A 317 -17.45 -4.08 36.09
N PRO A 318 -16.42 -4.73 35.51
CA PRO A 318 -15.13 -4.88 36.19
C PRO A 318 -14.42 -3.54 36.39
N LEU A 319 -14.57 -2.59 35.46
CA LEU A 319 -13.98 -1.25 35.58
C LEU A 319 -14.64 -0.45 36.73
N LEU A 320 -15.97 -0.48 36.85
CA LEU A 320 -16.67 0.12 37.99
C LEU A 320 -16.29 -0.54 39.33
N PHE A 321 -16.15 -1.87 39.36
CA PHE A 321 -15.70 -2.58 40.57
C PHE A 321 -14.26 -2.20 40.96
N LEU A 322 -13.39 -2.00 39.98
CA LEU A 322 -12.01 -1.53 40.19
C LEU A 322 -11.97 -0.09 40.70
N ILE A 323 -12.76 0.82 40.12
CA ILE A 323 -12.90 2.19 40.61
C ILE A 323 -13.43 2.18 42.05
N PHE A 324 -14.47 1.40 42.34
CA PHE A 324 -15.03 1.31 43.69
C PHE A 324 -14.00 0.76 44.69
N ARG A 325 -13.28 -0.32 44.34
CA ARG A 325 -12.23 -0.91 45.17
C ARG A 325 -11.09 0.07 45.44
N THR A 326 -10.75 0.89 44.46
CA THR A 326 -9.66 1.88 44.59
C THR A 326 -10.09 3.10 45.37
N CYS A 327 -11.34 3.55 45.24
CA CYS A 327 -11.93 4.52 46.15
C CYS A 327 -11.91 4.03 47.61
N LEU A 328 -12.24 2.75 47.87
CA LEU A 328 -12.16 2.18 49.23
C LEU A 328 -10.71 2.11 49.75
N LEU A 329 -9.75 1.69 48.92
CA LEU A 329 -8.34 1.66 49.31
C LEU A 329 -7.80 3.07 49.61
N LEU A 330 -8.17 4.06 48.81
CA LEU A 330 -7.81 5.46 49.04
C LEU A 330 -8.50 6.04 50.29
N TYR A 331 -9.71 5.58 50.62
CA TYR A 331 -10.43 5.97 51.83
C TYR A 331 -9.77 5.44 53.11
N PHE A 332 -9.38 4.14 53.12
CA PHE A 332 -8.75 3.52 54.30
C PHE A 332 -7.27 3.86 54.44
N VAL A 333 -6.57 4.03 53.32
CA VAL A 333 -5.14 4.37 53.29
C VAL A 333 -5.03 5.83 52.94
N ALA A 334 -5.22 6.73 53.90
CA ALA A 334 -5.15 8.18 53.73
C ALA A 334 -3.87 8.60 52.96
N PRO A 335 -3.93 8.78 51.63
CA PRO A 335 -2.73 8.80 50.78
C PRO A 335 -1.90 10.04 51.04
N ALA A 336 -2.56 11.11 51.49
CA ALA A 336 -1.97 12.38 51.88
C ALA A 336 -0.91 12.24 53.00
N ARG A 337 -0.97 11.19 53.83
CA ARG A 337 0.02 10.98 54.90
C ARG A 337 1.18 10.08 54.47
N LYS A 338 1.02 9.27 53.41
CA LYS A 338 2.04 8.33 52.94
C LYS A 338 1.99 8.19 51.40
N PRO A 339 2.70 9.06 50.65
CA PRO A 339 2.61 9.11 49.19
C PRO A 339 3.07 7.82 48.50
N VAL A 340 3.95 7.05 49.14
CA VAL A 340 4.43 5.74 48.64
C VAL A 340 3.29 4.75 48.46
N PHE A 341 2.30 4.73 49.36
CA PHE A 341 1.14 3.86 49.21
C PHE A 341 0.23 4.31 48.06
N GLY A 342 0.12 5.63 47.83
CA GLY A 342 -0.59 6.15 46.66
C GLY A 342 0.03 5.70 45.34
N MET A 343 1.36 5.74 45.25
CA MET A 343 2.11 5.24 44.08
C MET A 343 1.91 3.74 43.86
N LEU A 344 1.96 2.94 44.94
CA LEU A 344 1.72 1.49 44.86
C LEU A 344 0.28 1.16 44.44
N ILE A 345 -0.72 1.88 44.96
CA ILE A 345 -2.12 1.70 44.56
C ILE A 345 -2.33 2.10 43.09
N LEU A 346 -1.66 3.16 42.61
CA LEU A 346 -1.73 3.60 41.22
C LEU A 346 -1.05 2.59 40.28
N ALA A 347 0.13 2.08 40.64
CA ALA A 347 0.81 1.02 39.89
C ALA A 347 -0.03 -0.26 39.83
N TRP A 348 -0.67 -0.63 40.95
CA TRP A 348 -1.59 -1.77 41.02
C TRP A 348 -2.84 -1.55 40.15
N MET A 349 -3.42 -0.35 40.16
CA MET A 349 -4.52 0.02 39.24
C MET A 349 -4.13 -0.12 37.77
N LEU A 350 -2.97 0.39 37.39
CA LEU A 350 -2.47 0.29 36.02
C LEU A 350 -2.29 -1.17 35.60
N TYR A 351 -1.77 -2.01 36.50
CA TYR A 351 -1.63 -3.44 36.26
C TYR A 351 -2.99 -4.15 36.07
N GLU A 352 -3.97 -3.85 36.92
CA GLU A 352 -5.31 -4.43 36.84
C GLU A 352 -6.10 -3.94 35.60
N ILE A 353 -5.90 -2.69 35.16
CA ILE A 353 -6.49 -2.18 33.91
C ILE A 353 -5.81 -2.81 32.69
N TRP A 354 -4.51 -3.11 32.77
CA TRP A 354 -3.75 -3.71 31.68
C TRP A 354 -4.22 -5.13 31.34
N GLN A 355 -4.58 -5.94 32.33
CA GLN A 355 -5.05 -7.31 32.11
C GLN A 355 -6.28 -7.45 31.18
N PRO A 356 -7.42 -6.75 31.41
CA PRO A 356 -8.58 -6.84 30.54
C PRO A 356 -8.32 -6.24 29.15
N ILE A 357 -7.46 -5.22 29.04
CA ILE A 357 -7.04 -4.69 27.72
C ILE A 357 -6.26 -5.76 26.94
N ARG A 358 -5.29 -6.41 27.60
CA ARG A 358 -4.52 -7.51 27.00
C ARG A 358 -5.43 -8.66 26.58
N ASN A 359 -6.34 -9.09 27.47
CA ASN A 359 -7.29 -10.16 27.17
C ASN A 359 -8.28 -9.80 26.05
N ALA A 360 -8.69 -8.53 25.93
CA ALA A 360 -9.52 -8.06 24.84
C ALA A 360 -8.76 -8.10 23.50
N PHE A 361 -7.47 -7.78 23.52
CA PHE A 361 -6.59 -7.86 22.36
C PHE A 361 -6.40 -9.31 21.90
N ASP A 362 -6.08 -10.21 22.84
CA ASP A 362 -5.91 -11.64 22.56
C ASP A 362 -7.20 -12.26 22.02
N ARG A 363 -8.37 -11.87 22.54
CA ARG A 363 -9.68 -12.31 22.02
C ARG A 363 -9.98 -11.80 20.62
N ASN A 364 -9.62 -10.55 20.31
CA ASN A 364 -9.81 -10.01 18.97
C ASN A 364 -8.89 -10.69 17.96
N GLN A 365 -7.66 -11.02 18.37
CA GLN A 365 -6.72 -11.77 17.53
C GLN A 365 -7.20 -13.20 17.29
N GLN A 366 -7.66 -13.91 18.33
CA GLN A 366 -8.24 -15.24 18.21
C GLN A 366 -9.51 -15.28 17.33
N ARG A 367 -10.33 -14.23 17.36
CA ARG A 367 -11.51 -14.11 16.46
C ARG A 367 -11.09 -13.90 15.01
N ALA A 368 -10.08 -13.06 14.74
CA ALA A 368 -9.54 -12.89 13.40
C ALA A 368 -8.97 -14.21 12.86
N ASP A 369 -8.23 -14.96 13.66
CA ASP A 369 -7.67 -16.25 13.28
C ASP A 369 -8.78 -17.31 13.04
N ALA A 370 -9.86 -17.29 13.83
CA ALA A 370 -11.00 -18.21 13.68
C ALA A 370 -11.84 -17.92 12.42
N ASP A 371 -12.00 -16.66 12.04
CA ASP A 371 -12.70 -16.27 10.81
C ASP A 371 -11.89 -16.62 9.56
N ASP A 372 -10.57 -16.46 9.59
CA ASP A 372 -9.67 -16.92 8.52
C ASP A 372 -9.71 -18.45 8.37
N GLN A 373 -9.76 -19.20 9.48
CA GLN A 373 -9.93 -20.66 9.44
C GLN A 373 -11.30 -21.08 8.89
N ARG A 374 -12.39 -20.35 9.21
CA ARG A 374 -13.72 -20.63 8.63
C ARG A 374 -13.77 -20.37 7.12
N ARG A 375 -13.04 -19.37 6.62
CA ARG A 375 -12.94 -19.07 5.18
C ARG A 375 -12.09 -20.10 4.42
N GLN A 376 -11.07 -20.68 5.05
CA GLN A 376 -10.31 -21.77 4.43
C GLN A 376 -11.06 -23.12 4.40
N ASN A 377 -11.94 -23.38 5.37
CA ASN A 377 -12.61 -24.68 5.50
C ASN A 377 -13.99 -24.80 4.81
N ASN A 378 -14.59 -23.69 4.36
CA ASN A 378 -15.80 -23.74 3.52
C ASN A 378 -15.46 -23.39 2.05
N PRO A 379 -15.19 -24.38 1.18
CA PRO A 379 -15.28 -24.14 -0.26
C PRO A 379 -16.74 -23.74 -0.60
N PRO A 380 -16.98 -22.87 -1.60
CA PRO A 380 -18.31 -22.42 -1.95
C PRO A 380 -19.18 -23.61 -2.39
N GLY A 381 -19.98 -24.10 -1.45
CA GLY A 381 -20.93 -25.20 -1.64
C GLY A 381 -22.13 -24.73 -2.44
N ASN A 382 -22.27 -25.33 -3.61
CA ASN A 382 -23.36 -25.27 -4.56
C ASN A 382 -24.73 -25.50 -3.89
N ASN A 383 -25.38 -24.46 -3.39
CA ASN A 383 -26.77 -24.52 -2.90
C ASN A 383 -27.69 -23.83 -3.92
N ALA A 384 -27.79 -24.44 -5.10
CA ALA A 384 -28.89 -24.19 -6.02
C ALA A 384 -30.07 -25.09 -5.60
N ASN A 385 -31.02 -24.47 -4.91
CA ASN A 385 -32.47 -24.66 -5.02
C ASN A 385 -32.94 -25.88 -5.83
N ILE A 386 -33.47 -26.89 -5.13
CA ILE A 386 -34.41 -27.87 -5.71
C ILE A 386 -35.78 -27.52 -5.13
N ASN A 387 -36.59 -26.83 -5.94
CA ASN A 387 -38.05 -26.84 -5.92
C ASN A 387 -38.51 -26.21 -7.24
N ASP A 388 -38.80 -27.04 -8.26
CA ASP A 388 -40.06 -26.99 -9.02
C ASP A 388 -40.06 -27.85 -10.31
N ALA A 389 -41.22 -28.48 -10.54
CA ALA A 389 -41.82 -28.95 -11.80
C ALA A 389 -41.37 -30.27 -12.49
N VAL A 390 -42.09 -31.34 -12.14
CA VAL A 390 -43.05 -32.15 -12.97
C VAL A 390 -42.91 -32.19 -14.53
N ASN A 391 -42.92 -33.45 -15.03
CA ASN A 391 -43.34 -34.02 -16.34
C ASN A 391 -42.37 -34.12 -17.54
N GLY A 392 -42.26 -35.36 -18.08
CA GLY A 392 -42.45 -35.60 -19.52
C GLY A 392 -41.34 -36.30 -20.34
N GLU A 393 -41.45 -37.63 -20.45
CA GLU A 393 -41.06 -38.52 -21.56
C GLU A 393 -39.60 -38.96 -21.86
N PRO A 394 -39.41 -40.20 -22.37
CA PRO A 394 -38.10 -40.80 -22.61
C PRO A 394 -37.74 -40.88 -24.10
N ARG A 395 -36.45 -40.71 -24.44
CA ARG A 395 -35.84 -41.51 -25.52
C ARG A 395 -34.32 -41.59 -25.44
N GLN A 396 -33.88 -42.80 -25.76
CA GLN A 396 -32.52 -43.31 -25.83
C GLN A 396 -31.69 -42.62 -26.92
N GLN A 397 -30.40 -42.42 -26.70
CA GLN A 397 -29.35 -43.19 -27.38
C GLN A 397 -27.94 -42.87 -26.85
N GLN A 398 -27.09 -43.86 -27.02
CA GLN A 398 -25.76 -44.08 -26.45
C GLN A 398 -24.70 -43.15 -27.04
N GLN A 399 -23.68 -42.81 -26.25
CA GLN A 399 -22.29 -43.15 -26.58
C GLN A 399 -21.33 -42.99 -25.38
N PRO A 400 -20.22 -43.74 -25.36
CA PRO A 400 -19.39 -43.92 -24.16
C PRO A 400 -18.15 -43.02 -24.21
N GLN A 401 -17.80 -42.36 -23.10
CA GLN A 401 -16.42 -41.92 -22.91
C GLN A 401 -16.05 -41.73 -21.42
N GLN A 402 -15.31 -42.74 -20.96
CA GLN A 402 -14.06 -42.68 -20.21
C GLN A 402 -13.99 -42.09 -18.78
N PRO A 403 -13.04 -42.61 -17.96
CA PRO A 403 -13.18 -42.63 -16.51
C PRO A 403 -12.04 -41.88 -15.81
N HIS A 404 -12.30 -40.73 -15.20
CA HIS A 404 -11.36 -40.12 -14.23
C HIS A 404 -12.15 -39.80 -12.96
N ARG A 405 -12.17 -40.71 -11.99
CA ARG A 405 -11.10 -40.98 -11.00
C ARG A 405 -10.78 -39.72 -10.20
N ALA A 406 -11.44 -39.67 -9.06
CA ALA A 406 -11.16 -38.85 -7.90
C ALA A 406 -9.67 -38.69 -7.64
N GLN A 407 -9.25 -37.47 -7.27
CA GLN A 407 -8.14 -37.39 -6.35
C GLN A 407 -8.23 -36.20 -5.39
N GLU A 408 -7.93 -36.59 -4.17
CA GLU A 408 -7.84 -35.84 -2.93
C GLU A 408 -6.78 -34.74 -2.96
N ARG A 409 -7.18 -33.59 -2.43
CA ARG A 409 -6.49 -32.78 -1.41
C ARG A 409 -4.99 -33.02 -1.15
N GLY A 410 -4.24 -31.92 -1.20
CA GLY A 410 -3.03 -31.64 -0.42
C GLY A 410 -2.37 -30.36 -0.96
N ALA A 411 -2.66 -29.17 -0.41
CA ALA A 411 -1.92 -28.50 0.68
C ALA A 411 -0.44 -28.25 0.33
N ALA A 412 0.18 -27.07 0.50
CA ALA A 412 -0.19 -25.73 0.92
C ALA A 412 1.06 -24.85 0.68
N GLY A 413 0.90 -23.54 0.51
CA GLY A 413 2.03 -22.60 0.40
C GLY A 413 1.59 -21.15 0.25
N ALA A 414 0.83 -20.66 1.22
CA ALA A 414 0.22 -19.34 1.24
C ALA A 414 1.20 -18.19 1.56
N ARG A 415 0.97 -17.01 0.95
CA ARG A 415 1.16 -15.64 1.52
C ARG A 415 0.36 -14.65 0.66
N GLN A 416 -0.92 -14.46 0.93
CA GLN A 416 -1.51 -13.39 1.77
C GLN A 416 -1.16 -11.96 1.34
N LEU A 417 -2.07 -11.34 0.57
CA LEU A 417 -2.67 -10.02 0.85
C LEU A 417 -3.81 -9.76 -0.15
N ASN A 418 -5.07 -9.87 0.31
CA ASN A 418 -6.09 -8.82 0.20
C ASN A 418 -7.47 -9.34 0.58
N GLY A 419 -7.86 -9.01 1.81
CA GLY A 419 -9.22 -9.09 2.31
C GLY A 419 -9.34 -8.06 3.41
N ARG A 420 -9.95 -6.92 3.09
CA ARG A 420 -10.18 -5.76 3.96
C ARG A 420 -11.13 -6.15 5.09
N ALA A 421 -10.61 -6.81 6.12
CA ALA A 421 -11.20 -6.85 7.44
C ALA A 421 -10.63 -5.67 8.24
N MET A 422 -11.47 -4.98 9.02
CA MET A 422 -11.05 -3.90 9.93
C MET A 422 -10.13 -4.48 11.01
N ASN A 423 -8.85 -4.63 10.66
CA ASN A 423 -7.86 -5.36 11.42
C ASN A 423 -6.91 -4.36 12.12
N GLY A 424 -6.53 -4.66 13.37
CA GLY A 424 -5.77 -3.79 14.27
C GLY A 424 -4.45 -3.22 13.73
N GLY A 425 -3.97 -3.68 12.57
CA GLY A 425 -2.87 -3.06 11.83
C GLY A 425 -3.11 -1.59 11.50
N SER A 426 -4.33 -1.18 11.12
CA SER A 426 -4.65 0.22 10.80
C SER A 426 -4.51 1.15 12.01
N LEU A 427 -4.90 0.67 13.20
CA LEU A 427 -4.75 1.41 14.45
C LEU A 427 -3.27 1.54 14.85
N LEU A 428 -2.48 0.48 14.68
CA LEU A 428 -1.04 0.55 14.93
C LEU A 428 -0.32 1.49 13.96
N ASP A 429 -0.74 1.55 12.69
CA ASP A 429 -0.21 2.51 11.72
C ASP A 429 -0.63 3.95 12.06
N ALA A 430 -1.89 4.16 12.48
CA ALA A 430 -2.36 5.45 12.95
C ALA A 430 -1.56 5.93 14.18
N LEU A 431 -1.32 5.06 15.17
CA LEU A 431 -0.52 5.35 16.35
C LEU A 431 0.94 5.64 15.99
N ALA A 432 1.54 4.87 15.08
CA ALA A 432 2.90 5.10 14.59
C ALA A 432 3.02 6.45 13.85
N GLY A 433 1.97 6.85 13.13
CA GLY A 433 1.85 8.10 12.38
C GLY A 433 1.52 9.34 13.22
N ILE A 434 1.25 9.21 14.53
CA ILE A 434 0.93 10.37 15.40
C ILE A 434 2.08 11.39 15.32
N ASN A 435 1.68 12.65 15.09
CA ASN A 435 2.52 13.84 14.89
C ASN A 435 3.33 13.88 13.58
N LEU A 436 3.62 12.74 12.94
CA LEU A 436 4.41 12.72 11.70
C LEU A 436 3.69 13.44 10.56
N ASN A 437 2.38 13.22 10.39
CA ASN A 437 1.60 13.85 9.34
C ASN A 437 1.49 15.37 9.52
N ALA A 438 1.29 15.83 10.77
CA ALA A 438 1.20 17.25 11.07
C ALA A 438 2.55 17.96 10.82
N GLU A 439 3.66 17.38 11.29
CA GLU A 439 5.00 17.89 11.02
C GLU A 439 5.32 17.88 9.52
N GLN A 440 4.91 16.84 8.80
CA GLN A 440 5.16 16.73 7.36
C GLN A 440 4.36 17.76 6.55
N GLN A 441 3.15 18.13 7.01
CA GLN A 441 2.43 19.26 6.45
C GLN A 441 3.19 20.57 6.68
N VAL A 442 3.72 20.81 7.89
CA VAL A 442 4.51 22.02 8.19
C VAL A 442 5.77 22.10 7.34
N ILE A 443 6.44 20.96 7.09
CA ILE A 443 7.60 20.88 6.20
C ILE A 443 7.24 21.22 4.75
N ARG A 444 6.08 20.75 4.27
CA ARG A 444 5.62 20.97 2.89
C ARG A 444 5.02 22.35 2.64
N MET A 445 4.66 23.09 3.69
CA MET A 445 4.10 24.43 3.53
C MET A 445 5.13 25.39 2.90
N THR A 446 4.67 26.16 1.92
CA THR A 446 5.47 27.11 1.15
C THR A 446 6.14 28.14 2.08
N PRO A 447 7.42 28.52 1.84
CA PRO A 447 8.10 29.54 2.63
C PRO A 447 7.27 30.83 2.74
N GLY A 448 6.94 31.25 3.95
CA GLY A 448 6.20 32.49 4.21
C GLY A 448 4.83 32.29 4.89
N THR A 449 4.33 31.07 5.01
CA THR A 449 3.19 30.81 5.91
C THR A 449 3.67 30.83 7.37
N THR A 450 3.10 31.72 8.17
CA THR A 450 3.35 31.77 9.62
C THR A 450 2.67 30.57 10.27
N VAL A 451 3.42 29.49 10.48
CA VAL A 451 2.94 28.33 11.23
C VAL A 451 3.14 28.63 12.72
N GLU A 452 2.02 28.68 13.45
CA GLU A 452 2.05 28.84 14.90
C GLU A 452 2.78 27.65 15.55
N GLU A 453 3.71 27.93 16.48
CA GLU A 453 4.37 26.87 17.20
C GLU A 453 3.37 26.06 18.02
N PRO A 454 3.51 24.73 18.09
CA PRO A 454 2.64 23.93 18.92
C PRO A 454 2.77 24.39 20.38
N SER A 455 1.62 24.64 21.01
CA SER A 455 1.57 25.05 22.41
C SER A 455 2.33 24.09 23.32
N LEU A 456 2.88 24.59 24.43
CA LEU A 456 3.64 23.77 25.38
C LEU A 456 2.83 22.56 25.87
N GLY A 457 1.51 22.74 26.09
CA GLY A 457 0.60 21.64 26.40
C GLY A 457 0.51 20.59 25.28
N ARG A 458 0.49 21.00 24.02
CA ARG A 458 0.53 20.07 22.87
C ARG A 458 1.88 19.34 22.78
N LYS A 459 3.00 20.02 23.06
CA LYS A 459 4.33 19.39 23.10
C LYS A 459 4.39 18.33 24.21
N ILE A 460 3.92 18.63 25.42
CA ILE A 460 3.88 17.68 26.55
C ILE A 460 2.98 16.49 26.25
N THR A 461 1.75 16.74 25.78
CA THR A 461 0.80 15.66 25.47
C THR A 461 1.33 14.75 24.37
N THR A 462 1.88 15.33 23.30
CA THR A 462 2.50 14.55 22.22
C THR A 462 3.68 13.73 22.74
N PHE A 463 4.57 14.32 23.55
CA PHE A 463 5.68 13.59 24.17
C PHE A 463 5.20 12.41 25.02
N LEU A 464 4.20 12.62 25.89
CA LEU A 464 3.65 11.55 26.73
C LEU A 464 2.96 10.46 25.90
N THR A 465 2.20 10.84 24.86
CA THR A 465 1.59 9.88 23.95
C THR A 465 2.64 9.06 23.21
N LEU A 466 3.72 9.70 22.72
CA LEU A 466 4.83 9.02 22.07
C LEU A 466 5.57 8.12 23.05
N LEU A 467 5.84 8.57 24.27
CA LEU A 467 6.48 7.76 25.30
C LEU A 467 5.68 6.48 25.57
N VAL A 468 4.37 6.60 25.78
CA VAL A 468 3.50 5.45 26.07
C VAL A 468 3.39 4.51 24.86
N THR A 469 3.21 5.06 23.65
CA THR A 469 3.03 4.26 22.43
C THR A 469 4.33 3.59 21.97
N THR A 470 5.49 4.21 22.19
CA THR A 470 6.80 3.64 21.81
C THR A 470 7.27 2.51 22.73
N THR A 471 6.69 2.38 23.94
CA THR A 471 6.88 1.19 24.79
C THR A 471 6.44 -0.10 24.07
N HIS A 472 5.56 -0.01 23.07
CA HIS A 472 5.10 -1.17 22.29
C HIS A 472 6.05 -1.45 21.11
N PRO A 473 6.74 -2.63 21.04
CA PRO A 473 7.75 -2.90 20.01
C PRO A 473 7.25 -2.78 18.57
N ALA A 474 6.00 -3.20 18.30
CA ALA A 474 5.43 -3.09 16.96
C ALA A 474 5.17 -1.64 16.52
N VAL A 475 4.77 -0.77 17.44
CA VAL A 475 4.53 0.66 17.15
C VAL A 475 5.87 1.35 16.96
N TRP A 476 6.86 1.03 17.80
CA TRP A 476 8.24 1.51 17.67
C TRP A 476 8.83 1.20 16.29
N ASN A 477 8.78 -0.07 15.86
CA ASN A 477 9.32 -0.49 14.57
C ASN A 477 8.63 0.22 13.40
N ARG A 478 7.30 0.31 13.43
CA ARG A 478 6.53 1.02 12.39
C ARG A 478 6.87 2.52 12.37
N ARG A 479 7.01 3.14 13.53
CA ARG A 479 7.40 4.55 13.64
C ARG A 479 8.81 4.80 13.12
N ARG A 480 9.79 3.93 13.40
CA ARG A 480 11.15 4.02 12.80
C ARG A 480 11.10 3.95 11.28
N VAL A 481 10.32 3.04 10.71
CA VAL A 481 10.16 2.94 9.25
C VAL A 481 9.53 4.22 8.68
N ALA A 482 8.49 4.76 9.32
CA ALA A 482 7.86 6.01 8.91
C ALA A 482 8.82 7.21 8.98
N LEU A 483 9.63 7.31 10.04
CA LEU A 483 10.67 8.34 10.18
C LEU A 483 11.73 8.24 9.08
N ARG A 484 12.27 7.03 8.83
CA ARG A 484 13.25 6.81 7.75
C ARG A 484 12.70 7.18 6.37
N ARG A 485 11.43 6.87 6.09
CA ARG A 485 10.78 7.24 4.83
C ARG A 485 10.70 8.76 4.68
N ARG A 486 10.28 9.47 5.73
CA ARG A 486 10.21 10.94 5.73
C ARG A 486 11.59 11.57 5.59
N GLU A 487 12.59 11.08 6.31
CA GLU A 487 13.96 11.59 6.24
C GLU A 487 14.62 11.30 4.88
N GLY A 488 14.34 10.14 4.29
CA GLY A 488 14.73 9.83 2.92
C GLY A 488 14.17 10.84 1.93
N GLN A 489 12.88 11.16 2.03
CA GLN A 489 12.24 12.20 1.20
C GLN A 489 12.89 13.57 1.40
N LEU A 490 13.16 13.97 2.64
CA LEU A 490 13.81 15.25 2.96
C LEU A 490 15.22 15.35 2.37
N ARG A 491 15.98 14.26 2.38
CA ARG A 491 17.32 14.20 1.77
C ARG A 491 17.22 14.32 0.26
N THR A 492 16.28 13.64 -0.37
CA THR A 492 16.06 13.76 -1.82
C THR A 492 15.65 15.20 -2.18
N GLU A 493 14.78 15.84 -1.40
CA GLU A 493 14.38 17.24 -1.63
C GLU A 493 15.53 18.22 -1.39
N ALA A 494 16.37 17.99 -0.38
CA ALA A 494 17.55 18.81 -0.12
C ALA A 494 18.59 18.68 -1.23
N ASN A 495 18.90 17.45 -1.68
CA ASN A 495 19.84 17.23 -2.77
C ASN A 495 19.35 17.87 -4.08
N MET A 496 18.03 17.79 -4.36
CA MET A 496 17.43 18.48 -5.51
C MET A 496 17.53 20.01 -5.42
N ARG A 497 17.61 20.60 -4.22
CA ARG A 497 17.85 22.04 -4.05
C ARG A 497 19.31 22.38 -4.30
N ASP A 498 20.23 21.64 -3.70
CA ASP A 498 21.68 21.85 -3.88
C ASP A 498 22.08 21.74 -5.36
N ASP A 499 21.51 20.78 -6.10
CA ASP A 499 21.75 20.61 -7.55
C ASP A 499 21.25 21.82 -8.37
N ASN A 500 20.16 22.48 -7.97
CA ASN A 500 19.63 23.67 -8.65
C ASN A 500 20.40 24.96 -8.27
N GLU A 501 20.93 25.03 -7.06
CA GLU A 501 21.73 26.16 -6.59
C GLU A 501 23.08 26.23 -7.31
N GLY A 502 23.71 25.10 -7.62
CA GLY A 502 24.96 25.03 -8.39
C GLY A 502 24.87 25.59 -9.82
N GLU A 503 23.68 25.58 -10.44
CA GLU A 503 23.46 26.26 -11.74
C GLU A 503 23.03 27.73 -11.57
N SER A 504 22.49 28.09 -10.41
CA SER A 504 21.90 29.41 -10.15
C SER A 504 22.82 30.39 -9.42
N GLU A 505 24.04 30.01 -9.06
CA GLU A 505 25.10 30.90 -8.51
C GLU A 505 25.45 32.11 -9.41
N ARG A 506 24.86 32.22 -10.62
CA ARG A 506 24.89 33.46 -11.43
C ARG A 506 23.74 34.45 -11.16
N ARG A 507 22.85 34.19 -10.20
CA ARG A 507 21.76 35.09 -9.78
C ARG A 507 21.77 35.28 -8.26
N GLU A 508 22.67 36.15 -7.80
CA GLU A 508 22.97 36.48 -6.39
C GLU A 508 21.82 37.11 -5.56
N GLU A 509 20.54 36.93 -5.89
CA GLU A 509 19.41 37.55 -5.14
C GLU A 509 18.39 36.57 -4.54
N GLY A 510 18.61 35.25 -4.61
CA GLY A 510 17.66 34.22 -4.14
C GLY A 510 17.70 33.86 -2.64
N ASP A 511 18.68 34.36 -1.88
CA ASP A 511 19.02 33.87 -0.52
C ASP A 511 17.98 34.24 0.60
N GLY A 512 16.82 34.78 0.20
CA GLY A 512 15.75 35.22 1.11
C GLY A 512 14.70 34.15 1.43
N GLU A 513 14.54 33.11 0.62
CA GLU A 513 13.42 32.17 0.78
C GLU A 513 13.67 31.12 1.87
N GLY A 514 14.91 30.67 2.06
CA GLY A 514 15.29 29.73 3.12
C GLY A 514 15.10 30.28 4.54
N ARG A 515 15.15 31.61 4.71
CA ARG A 515 15.06 32.27 6.02
C ARG A 515 13.65 32.33 6.61
N ARG A 516 12.61 32.00 5.83
CA ARG A 516 11.20 32.13 6.26
C ARG A 516 10.63 30.88 6.95
N ARG A 517 11.41 29.80 7.10
CA ARG A 517 10.96 28.60 7.81
C ARG A 517 11.10 28.80 9.33
N PRO A 518 10.18 28.25 10.15
CA PRO A 518 10.32 28.24 11.60
C PRO A 518 11.67 27.62 12.01
N GLU A 519 12.30 28.20 13.03
CA GLU A 519 13.67 27.84 13.44
C GLU A 519 13.82 26.34 13.73
N TRP A 520 12.82 25.74 14.39
CA TRP A 520 12.84 24.32 14.72
C TRP A 520 12.79 23.41 13.49
N VAL A 521 12.09 23.81 12.42
CA VAL A 521 12.04 23.08 11.15
C VAL A 521 13.39 23.16 10.46
N ARG A 522 14.01 24.34 10.46
CA ARG A 522 15.34 24.56 9.88
C ARG A 522 16.38 23.67 10.57
N ARG A 523 16.45 23.71 11.91
CA ARG A 523 17.37 22.85 12.70
C ARG A 523 17.12 21.37 12.45
N TYR A 524 15.87 20.95 12.26
CA TYR A 524 15.54 19.56 11.95
C TYR A 524 16.03 19.15 10.57
N ILE A 525 15.76 19.95 9.53
CA ILE A 525 16.23 19.68 8.16
C ILE A 525 17.76 19.67 8.12
N GLU A 526 18.41 20.66 8.70
CA GLU A 526 19.87 20.77 8.80
C GLU A 526 20.49 19.51 9.42
N ARG A 527 19.91 19.02 10.54
CA ARG A 527 20.34 17.76 11.16
C ARG A 527 20.16 16.54 10.26
N VAL A 528 19.04 16.45 9.56
CA VAL A 528 18.74 15.31 8.65
C VAL A 528 19.68 15.30 7.44
N VAL A 529 20.05 16.49 6.94
CA VAL A 529 20.97 16.70 5.82
C VAL A 529 22.42 16.48 6.24
N ALA A 530 22.85 16.98 7.40
CA ALA A 530 24.22 16.88 7.92
C ALA A 530 24.70 15.44 8.23
N ARG A 531 23.88 14.42 7.95
CA ARG A 531 24.20 12.98 8.12
C ARG A 531 24.64 12.59 9.54
N GLU A 532 24.33 13.40 10.54
CA GLU A 532 24.80 13.24 11.93
C GLU A 532 24.06 12.12 12.71
N TRP A 533 23.70 11.04 12.02
CA TRP A 533 23.24 9.81 12.66
C TRP A 533 24.46 8.93 12.92
N GLY A 534 24.95 8.93 14.16
CA GLY A 534 25.99 8.02 14.64
C GLY A 534 25.57 6.54 14.71
N GLU A 535 24.75 6.05 13.78
CA GLU A 535 24.44 4.60 13.65
C GLU A 535 25.61 3.80 13.04
N GLU A 536 26.73 4.44 12.68
CA GLU A 536 27.97 3.77 12.20
C GLU A 536 28.94 3.38 13.34
N SER A 537 28.46 3.35 14.58
CA SER A 537 29.28 3.12 15.79
C SER A 537 28.84 1.90 16.63
N ASP A 538 28.35 0.83 16.01
CA ASP A 538 28.14 -0.47 16.68
C ASP A 538 28.59 -1.65 15.81
#